data_AF-H3H5X0-F1
#
_entry.id   AF-H3H5X0-F1
#
_cell.length_a   1.000
_cell.length_b   1.000
_cell.length_c   1.000
_cell.angle_alpha   90.00
_cell.angle_beta   90.00
_cell.angle_gamma   90.00
#
_symmetry.space_group_name_H-M   'P 1'
#
loop_
_entity.id
_entity.type
_entity.pdbx_description
1 polymer ?
#
loop_
_entity_poly.entity_id
_entity_poly.type
_entity_poly.pdbx_seq_one_letter_code
_entity_poly.pdbx_strand_id
1 'polypeptide(L)'
;MALFFFFMPVALWQHIAVCSNQYHREMLPRRVDVAYKRYKQRRHFKPLLPKKSKRDIRNELDTMRPIRPHELCRYVSLLIARAICPNREKLANHWKTVEEGAIARGAFGSILRRDRFEEVSRNLHFNPNDDPRAFTDRAWKIRKLVEVLQKTFARGYVAPSHLAFDEAVLPSRSSFNKMRVYLKDKPHRWGTKLFMLCSAVTAYCIHFEVYCGKKEHASDAHPQDMKSGPAAVVRNLLAVFGPHAKSKGMRLVVVDRFYTSVALAIQLLLMGFYLVGTIMTNRLGYPKTVVEKKKTRPRTIPRGSFKLARMALDRVARQDRAVKHEVPYHRVVMDYHAYMGGVDVHDQLRLQRYSIQRAVRFRKYYKSLALGLIDIAIVNGYIVHKAFYKHKRERHLTHVKYLKRLHLQLSRLQETDMYEGNTFGSSEMPPPASSASRTASPGSQPNHTPQLIDEWRNLDTQPKRRQRTCKVCSLYTKLDGKKPTTSTYFCGDCAPVGSIVLCMRPRRQLNGGARTCWDIWHRDWKDGKLIPSELTGSIRMRKANTSTSPSVHANPTRKRCRTSPSQRVG
;
A
#
# COMPACT_ATOMS: atom_id res chain seq x y z
N MET A 1 1.12 2.01 -7.67
CA MET A 1 -0.18 2.56 -7.21
C MET A 1 -1.15 1.45 -6.83
N ALA A 2 -1.50 0.52 -7.72
CA ALA A 2 -2.36 -0.63 -7.39
C ALA A 2 -1.98 -1.37 -6.09
N LEU A 3 -0.71 -1.76 -5.92
CA LEU A 3 -0.24 -2.41 -4.68
C LEU A 3 -0.43 -1.56 -3.41
N PHE A 4 -0.27 -0.23 -3.52
CA PHE A 4 -0.47 0.68 -2.39
C PHE A 4 -1.94 0.71 -1.98
N PHE A 5 -2.86 0.82 -2.94
CA PHE A 5 -4.30 0.81 -2.68
C PHE A 5 -4.87 -0.59 -2.39
N PHE A 6 -4.17 -1.65 -2.76
CA PHE A 6 -4.51 -3.01 -2.31
C PHE A 6 -4.34 -3.13 -0.79
N PHE A 7 -3.22 -2.64 -0.25
CA PHE A 7 -2.93 -2.68 1.19
C PHE A 7 -3.62 -1.57 1.98
N MET A 8 -3.82 -0.41 1.38
CA MET A 8 -4.52 0.72 1.98
C MET A 8 -5.63 1.20 1.04
N PRO A 9 -6.79 0.52 1.06
CA PRO A 9 -7.92 0.79 0.17
C PRO A 9 -8.41 2.24 0.23
N VAL A 10 -9.08 2.69 -0.82
CA VAL A 10 -9.67 4.04 -0.89
C VAL A 10 -10.56 4.34 0.31
N ALA A 11 -11.38 3.38 0.75
CA ALA A 11 -12.23 3.49 1.92
C ALA A 11 -11.46 3.85 3.22
N LEU A 12 -10.23 3.35 3.38
CA LEU A 12 -9.38 3.72 4.52
C LEU A 12 -9.00 5.21 4.45
N TRP A 13 -8.64 5.73 3.28
CA TRP A 13 -8.28 7.14 3.12
C TRP A 13 -9.49 8.08 3.26
N GLN A 14 -10.67 7.64 2.83
CA GLN A 14 -11.93 8.34 3.08
C GLN A 14 -12.24 8.42 4.57
N HIS A 15 -12.11 7.31 5.30
CA HIS A 15 -12.25 7.27 6.75
C HIS A 15 -11.27 8.22 7.46
N ILE A 16 -9.97 8.19 7.09
CA ILE A 16 -8.95 9.08 7.68
C ILE A 16 -9.28 10.55 7.40
N ALA A 17 -9.80 10.87 6.21
CA ALA A 17 -10.22 12.23 5.88
C ALA A 17 -11.36 12.69 6.80
N VAL A 18 -12.39 11.84 6.99
CA VAL A 18 -13.50 12.12 7.92
C VAL A 18 -12.99 12.35 9.34
N CYS A 19 -12.20 11.43 9.89
CA CYS A 19 -11.66 11.56 11.24
C CYS A 19 -10.77 12.80 11.40
N SER A 20 -9.97 13.14 10.39
CA SER A 20 -9.10 14.33 10.43
C SER A 20 -9.90 15.63 10.42
N ASN A 21 -11.00 15.69 9.66
CA ASN A 21 -11.91 16.83 9.63
C ASN A 21 -12.72 16.95 10.94
N GLN A 22 -13.20 15.83 11.49
CA GLN A 22 -13.85 15.80 12.80
C GLN A 22 -12.90 16.30 13.90
N TYR A 23 -11.68 15.80 13.92
CA TYR A 23 -10.65 16.24 14.87
C TYR A 23 -10.33 17.74 14.76
N HIS A 24 -10.40 18.32 13.56
CA HIS A 24 -10.27 19.76 13.40
C HIS A 24 -11.39 20.51 14.12
N ARG A 25 -12.65 20.11 13.92
CA ARG A 25 -13.82 20.74 14.56
C ARG A 25 -13.77 20.61 16.07
N GLU A 26 -13.46 19.42 16.60
CA GLU A 26 -13.29 19.18 18.04
C GLU A 26 -12.23 20.10 18.66
N MET A 27 -11.13 20.34 17.94
CA MET A 27 -10.02 21.17 18.44
C MET A 27 -10.24 22.66 18.19
N LEU A 28 -11.27 23.05 17.42
CA LEU A 28 -11.49 24.43 16.99
C LEU A 28 -11.66 25.39 18.18
N PRO A 29 -12.52 25.12 19.19
CA PRO A 29 -12.70 26.04 20.32
C PRO A 29 -11.38 26.35 21.05
N ARG A 30 -10.61 25.31 21.37
CA ARG A 30 -9.30 25.45 22.02
C ARG A 30 -8.30 26.22 21.15
N ARG A 31 -8.33 26.05 19.82
CA ARG A 31 -7.46 26.77 18.90
C ARG A 31 -7.84 28.24 18.78
N VAL A 32 -9.12 28.56 18.79
CA VAL A 32 -9.62 29.94 18.83
C VAL A 32 -9.10 30.65 20.08
N ASP A 33 -9.18 30.02 21.24
CA ASP A 33 -8.67 30.62 22.49
C ASP A 33 -7.16 30.88 22.43
N VAL A 34 -6.37 29.91 21.95
CA VAL A 34 -4.92 30.06 21.80
C VAL A 34 -4.57 31.13 20.76
N ALA A 35 -5.27 31.15 19.64
CA ALA A 35 -5.07 32.12 18.57
C ALA A 35 -5.43 33.54 19.03
N TYR A 36 -6.53 33.71 19.75
CA TYR A 36 -6.96 34.98 20.33
C TYR A 36 -5.95 35.52 21.34
N LYS A 37 -5.46 34.68 22.26
CA LYS A 37 -4.39 35.06 23.21
C LYS A 37 -3.13 35.55 22.48
N ARG A 38 -2.68 34.80 21.46
CA ARG A 38 -1.53 35.19 20.63
C ARG A 38 -1.78 36.46 19.81
N TYR A 39 -3.01 36.70 19.37
CA TYR A 39 -3.37 37.89 18.62
C TYR A 39 -3.35 39.12 19.52
N LYS A 40 -3.95 39.03 20.72
CA LYS A 40 -3.91 40.09 21.74
C LYS A 40 -2.48 40.47 22.11
N GLN A 41 -1.62 39.47 22.34
CA GLN A 41 -0.18 39.70 22.60
C GLN A 41 0.52 40.38 21.41
N ARG A 42 0.30 39.91 20.18
CA ARG A 42 0.91 40.55 18.99
C ARG A 42 0.43 41.98 18.78
N ARG A 43 -0.83 42.27 19.06
CA ARG A 43 -1.41 43.62 18.96
C ARG A 43 -0.88 44.55 20.04
N HIS A 44 -0.54 44.05 21.23
CA HIS A 44 0.15 44.84 22.26
C HIS A 44 1.47 45.43 21.72
N PHE A 45 2.27 44.62 21.01
CA PHE A 45 3.52 45.09 20.40
C PHE A 45 3.34 45.78 19.02
N LYS A 46 2.15 45.66 18.41
CA LYS A 46 1.82 46.25 17.10
C LYS A 46 0.41 46.85 17.12
N PRO A 47 0.25 48.08 17.67
CA PRO A 47 -1.06 48.68 17.90
C PRO A 47 -1.91 48.88 16.64
N LEU A 48 -1.26 49.05 15.48
CA LEU A 48 -1.88 49.22 14.16
C LEU A 48 -2.69 48.00 13.67
N LEU A 49 -2.51 46.82 14.28
CA LEU A 49 -3.29 45.65 13.90
C LEU A 49 -4.78 45.82 14.27
N PRO A 50 -5.72 45.41 13.39
CA PRO A 50 -7.15 45.58 13.62
C PRO A 50 -7.61 44.86 14.89
N LYS A 51 -8.66 45.35 15.56
CA LYS A 51 -9.29 44.59 16.65
C LYS A 51 -10.00 43.38 16.04
N LYS A 52 -9.70 42.18 16.55
CA LYS A 52 -10.40 40.94 16.20
C LYS A 52 -11.04 40.35 17.45
N SER A 53 -12.32 40.04 17.37
CA SER A 53 -13.02 39.27 18.39
C SER A 53 -12.66 37.79 18.31
N LYS A 54 -13.03 37.01 19.34
CA LYS A 54 -12.93 35.53 19.24
C LYS A 54 -13.79 34.97 18.10
N ARG A 55 -14.91 35.62 17.78
CA ARG A 55 -15.82 35.22 16.69
C ARG A 55 -15.14 35.40 15.34
N ASP A 56 -14.44 36.50 15.11
CA ASP A 56 -13.71 36.76 13.87
C ASP A 56 -12.61 35.71 13.65
N ILE A 57 -11.82 35.43 14.70
CA ILE A 57 -10.79 34.39 14.66
C ILE A 57 -11.41 33.00 14.45
N ARG A 58 -12.57 32.72 15.05
CA ARG A 58 -13.31 31.48 14.79
C ARG A 58 -13.69 31.36 13.33
N ASN A 59 -14.31 32.39 12.75
CA ASN A 59 -14.71 32.40 11.34
C ASN A 59 -13.49 32.18 10.43
N GLU A 60 -12.37 32.86 10.70
CA GLU A 60 -11.11 32.66 9.98
C GLU A 60 -10.62 31.21 10.05
N LEU A 61 -10.64 30.60 11.24
CA LEU A 61 -10.19 29.22 11.43
C LEU A 61 -11.16 28.17 10.88
N ASP A 62 -12.45 28.51 10.80
CA ASP A 62 -13.52 27.62 10.30
C ASP A 62 -13.58 27.60 8.77
N THR A 63 -13.03 28.62 8.09
CA THR A 63 -12.88 28.64 6.61
C THR A 63 -11.93 27.57 6.05
N MET A 64 -11.34 26.73 6.91
CA MET A 64 -10.44 25.65 6.50
C MET A 64 -11.18 24.65 5.60
N ARG A 65 -10.69 24.52 4.37
CA ARG A 65 -11.27 23.58 3.39
C ARG A 65 -11.16 22.16 3.91
N PRO A 66 -12.22 21.33 3.84
CA PRO A 66 -12.16 19.94 4.29
C PRO A 66 -10.98 19.19 3.67
N ILE A 67 -10.25 18.43 4.49
CA ILE A 67 -9.18 17.54 4.04
C ILE A 67 -9.81 16.44 3.20
N ARG A 68 -9.36 16.30 1.95
CA ARG A 68 -9.86 15.26 1.03
C ARG A 68 -8.94 14.03 0.97
N PRO A 69 -9.46 12.85 0.59
CA PRO A 69 -8.67 11.61 0.58
C PRO A 69 -7.43 11.67 -0.33
N HIS A 70 -7.55 12.30 -1.50
CA HIS A 70 -6.42 12.45 -2.42
C HIS A 70 -5.34 13.38 -1.86
N GLU A 71 -5.70 14.39 -1.06
CA GLU A 71 -4.73 15.27 -0.38
C GLU A 71 -3.92 14.51 0.66
N LEU A 72 -4.53 13.55 1.38
CA LEU A 72 -3.81 12.66 2.29
C LEU A 72 -2.78 11.79 1.56
N CYS A 73 -3.14 11.27 0.38
CA CYS A 73 -2.22 10.51 -0.46
C CYS A 73 -1.08 11.39 -1.01
N ARG A 74 -1.40 12.61 -1.46
CA ARG A 74 -0.39 13.62 -1.86
C ARG A 74 0.52 13.99 -0.69
N TYR A 75 -0.02 14.12 0.51
CA TYR A 75 0.75 14.35 1.74
C TYR A 75 1.75 13.21 1.99
N VAL A 76 1.31 11.94 1.90
CA VAL A 76 2.22 10.77 1.98
C VAL A 76 3.25 10.81 0.85
N SER A 77 2.87 11.20 -0.36
CA SER A 77 3.81 11.34 -1.48
C SER A 77 4.95 12.31 -1.15
N LEU A 78 4.65 13.43 -0.50
CA LEU A 78 5.66 14.42 -0.11
C LEU A 78 6.57 13.89 1.00
N LEU A 79 6.04 13.08 1.91
CA LEU A 79 6.87 12.40 2.91
C LEU A 79 7.82 11.36 2.28
N ILE A 80 7.36 10.62 1.26
CA ILE A 80 8.23 9.72 0.48
C ILE A 80 9.33 10.51 -0.22
N ALA A 81 8.98 11.62 -0.88
CA ALA A 81 9.97 12.49 -1.53
C ALA A 81 11.01 13.02 -0.53
N ARG A 82 10.56 13.44 0.65
CA ARG A 82 11.45 13.87 1.74
C ARG A 82 12.38 12.75 2.22
N ALA A 83 11.87 11.52 2.35
CA ALA A 83 12.69 10.40 2.77
C ALA A 83 13.78 10.06 1.73
N ILE A 84 13.48 10.21 0.44
CA ILE A 84 14.44 10.02 -0.66
C ILE A 84 15.48 11.16 -0.70
N CYS A 85 15.03 12.40 -0.62
CA CYS A 85 15.86 13.60 -0.70
C CYS A 85 15.63 14.48 0.55
N PRO A 86 16.32 14.17 1.67
CA PRO A 86 16.09 14.88 2.92
C PRO A 86 16.74 16.26 2.92
N ASN A 87 15.97 17.31 3.19
CA ASN A 87 16.54 18.57 3.66
C ASN A 87 16.81 18.49 5.18
N ARG A 88 18.09 18.53 5.55
CA ARG A 88 18.54 18.35 6.95
C ARG A 88 18.33 19.58 7.83
N GLU A 89 18.25 20.77 7.24
CA GLU A 89 18.05 22.01 8.01
C GLU A 89 16.59 22.11 8.46
N LYS A 90 15.65 22.24 7.52
CA LYS A 90 14.22 22.44 7.82
C LYS A 90 13.33 21.77 6.79
N LEU A 91 12.19 21.24 7.26
CA LEU A 91 11.14 20.71 6.37
C LEU A 91 10.60 21.78 5.42
N ALA A 92 10.43 23.00 5.93
CA ALA A 92 9.89 24.13 5.18
C ALA A 92 10.74 24.49 3.94
N ASN A 93 12.03 24.12 3.92
CA ASN A 93 12.91 24.39 2.80
C ASN A 93 12.48 23.69 1.51
N HIS A 94 11.70 22.61 1.59
CA HIS A 94 11.09 21.99 0.41
C HIS A 94 10.04 22.88 -0.29
N TRP A 95 9.67 24.02 0.30
CA TRP A 95 8.81 25.06 -0.28
C TRP A 95 9.53 26.39 -0.56
N LYS A 96 10.87 26.47 -0.39
CA LYS A 96 11.62 27.67 -0.82
C LYS A 96 11.44 27.86 -2.33
N THR A 97 11.12 29.07 -2.74
CA THR A 97 10.93 29.41 -4.17
C THR A 97 12.21 29.88 -4.85
N VAL A 98 13.21 30.25 -4.04
CA VAL A 98 14.50 30.77 -4.46
C VAL A 98 15.55 29.68 -4.34
N GLU A 99 16.51 29.67 -5.26
CA GLU A 99 17.71 28.83 -5.21
C GLU A 99 18.84 29.55 -4.46
N GLU A 100 19.67 28.78 -3.75
CA GLU A 100 20.79 29.31 -2.97
C GLU A 100 22.07 28.63 -3.46
N GLY A 101 22.71 29.22 -4.48
CA GLY A 101 23.85 28.61 -5.16
C GLY A 101 23.51 27.24 -5.74
N ALA A 102 24.20 26.18 -5.29
CA ALA A 102 23.93 24.80 -5.69
C ALA A 102 22.70 24.15 -5.00
N ILE A 103 22.02 24.85 -4.08
CA ILE A 103 20.81 24.37 -3.41
C ILE A 103 19.60 24.74 -4.27
N ALA A 104 19.05 23.74 -4.95
CA ALA A 104 17.87 23.91 -5.80
C ALA A 104 16.63 24.39 -5.01
N ARG A 105 15.79 25.19 -5.66
CA ARG A 105 14.47 25.58 -5.14
C ARG A 105 13.61 24.37 -4.78
N GLY A 106 12.75 24.54 -3.79
CA GLY A 106 11.79 23.54 -3.34
C GLY A 106 10.68 23.24 -4.35
N ALA A 107 10.36 21.96 -4.53
CA ALA A 107 9.32 21.52 -5.46
C ALA A 107 7.97 21.19 -4.80
N PHE A 108 7.88 21.16 -3.46
CA PHE A 108 6.69 20.63 -2.78
C PHE A 108 5.46 21.52 -2.99
N GLY A 109 5.67 22.82 -3.17
CA GLY A 109 4.59 23.79 -3.43
C GLY A 109 3.77 23.49 -4.69
N SER A 110 4.34 22.77 -5.66
CA SER A 110 3.63 22.34 -6.87
C SER A 110 2.59 21.24 -6.61
N ILE A 111 2.71 20.50 -5.50
CA ILE A 111 1.82 19.38 -5.14
C ILE A 111 0.84 19.81 -4.04
N LEU A 112 1.37 20.37 -2.95
CA LEU A 112 0.60 20.96 -1.84
C LEU A 112 1.32 22.21 -1.36
N ARG A 113 0.57 23.31 -1.17
CA ARG A 113 1.10 24.52 -0.53
C ARG A 113 1.56 24.19 0.90
N ARG A 114 2.59 24.91 1.39
CA ARG A 114 3.17 24.69 2.73
C ARG A 114 2.11 24.71 3.83
N ASP A 115 1.29 25.74 3.83
CA ASP A 115 0.27 25.93 4.88
C ASP A 115 -0.78 24.82 4.84
N ARG A 116 -1.16 24.36 3.63
CA ARG A 116 -2.06 23.21 3.47
C ARG A 116 -1.43 21.90 3.96
N PHE A 117 -0.14 21.68 3.68
CA PHE A 117 0.59 20.53 4.23
C PHE A 117 0.62 20.58 5.76
N GLU A 118 0.84 21.74 6.36
CA GLU A 118 0.83 21.93 7.81
C GLU A 118 -0.56 21.72 8.41
N GLU A 119 -1.63 22.17 7.74
CA GLU A 119 -3.02 21.90 8.13
C GLU A 119 -3.32 20.40 8.17
N VAL A 120 -3.02 19.69 7.08
CA VAL A 120 -3.18 18.22 7.00
C VAL A 120 -2.35 17.56 8.09
N SER A 121 -1.07 17.92 8.22
CA SER A 121 -0.16 17.41 9.26
C SER A 121 -0.69 17.64 10.68
N ARG A 122 -1.27 18.82 10.95
CA ARG A 122 -1.82 19.21 12.26
C ARG A 122 -3.10 18.46 12.59
N ASN A 123 -3.96 18.23 11.61
CA ASN A 123 -5.28 17.63 11.80
C ASN A 123 -5.32 16.11 11.55
N LEU A 124 -4.25 15.50 11.04
CA LEU A 124 -4.19 14.06 10.75
C LEU A 124 -4.66 13.21 11.94
N HIS A 125 -5.74 12.46 11.74
CA HIS A 125 -6.38 11.62 12.74
C HIS A 125 -6.98 10.36 12.10
N PHE A 126 -6.96 9.23 12.82
CA PHE A 126 -7.27 7.91 12.25
C PHE A 126 -8.52 7.24 12.84
N ASN A 127 -8.94 7.66 14.04
CA ASN A 127 -10.09 7.11 14.75
C ASN A 127 -10.81 8.25 15.48
N PRO A 128 -12.14 8.19 15.63
CA PRO A 128 -12.92 9.19 16.37
C PRO A 128 -12.54 9.25 17.86
N ASN A 129 -12.65 10.42 18.49
CA ASN A 129 -12.27 10.60 19.91
C ASN A 129 -13.41 10.31 20.89
N ASP A 130 -14.65 10.37 20.42
CA ASP A 130 -15.91 10.18 21.14
C ASP A 130 -16.35 8.72 21.23
N ASP A 131 -15.75 7.81 20.44
CA ASP A 131 -16.02 6.37 20.54
C ASP A 131 -15.61 5.84 21.93
N PRO A 132 -16.48 5.07 22.62
CA PRO A 132 -16.18 4.51 23.94
C PRO A 132 -14.87 3.70 24.00
N ARG A 133 -14.48 3.06 22.88
CA ARG A 133 -13.22 2.31 22.78
C ARG A 133 -11.99 3.19 22.88
N ALA A 134 -12.11 4.51 22.69
CA ALA A 134 -11.02 5.45 22.92
C ALA A 134 -10.48 5.44 24.36
N PHE A 135 -11.32 5.02 25.31
CA PHE A 135 -10.96 4.91 26.73
C PHE A 135 -10.42 3.53 27.10
N THR A 136 -10.86 2.48 26.42
CA THR A 136 -10.51 1.09 26.76
C THR A 136 -9.38 0.51 25.91
N ASP A 137 -9.28 0.85 24.62
CA ASP A 137 -8.25 0.36 23.70
C ASP A 137 -7.03 1.29 23.67
N ARG A 138 -5.88 0.81 24.16
CA ARG A 138 -4.63 1.57 24.18
C ARG A 138 -4.09 1.90 22.79
N ALA A 139 -4.41 1.10 21.78
CA ALA A 139 -4.03 1.31 20.40
C ALA A 139 -5.08 2.09 19.59
N TRP A 140 -6.16 2.57 20.22
CA TRP A 140 -7.31 3.18 19.54
C TRP A 140 -6.93 4.23 18.49
N LYS A 141 -5.93 5.07 18.78
CA LYS A 141 -5.47 6.14 17.87
C LYS A 141 -4.90 5.66 16.54
N ILE A 142 -4.59 4.38 16.41
CA ILE A 142 -4.09 3.73 15.19
C ILE A 142 -4.89 2.47 14.82
N ARG A 143 -5.95 2.13 15.58
CA ARG A 143 -6.64 0.84 15.50
C ARG A 143 -7.19 0.57 14.10
N LYS A 144 -7.79 1.58 13.45
CA LYS A 144 -8.34 1.41 12.10
C LYS A 144 -7.26 1.04 11.07
N LEU A 145 -6.06 1.61 11.18
CA LEU A 145 -4.93 1.24 10.33
C LEU A 145 -4.50 -0.19 10.59
N VAL A 146 -4.38 -0.59 11.86
CA VAL A 146 -3.99 -1.95 12.25
C VAL A 146 -4.94 -2.99 11.65
N GLU A 147 -6.25 -2.81 11.83
CA GLU A 147 -7.28 -3.74 11.33
C GLU A 147 -7.24 -3.88 9.80
N VAL A 148 -7.16 -2.76 9.08
CA VAL A 148 -7.12 -2.77 7.61
C VAL A 148 -5.84 -3.43 7.10
N LEU A 149 -4.69 -3.15 7.72
CA LEU A 149 -3.42 -3.75 7.31
C LEU A 149 -3.36 -5.24 7.63
N GLN A 150 -3.81 -5.67 8.81
CA GLN A 150 -3.89 -7.10 9.14
C GLN A 150 -4.75 -7.87 8.11
N LYS A 151 -5.92 -7.34 7.75
CA LYS A 151 -6.79 -7.94 6.74
C LYS A 151 -6.14 -7.99 5.35
N THR A 152 -5.53 -6.90 4.91
CA THR A 152 -4.97 -6.81 3.56
C THR A 152 -3.64 -7.53 3.40
N PHE A 153 -2.82 -7.62 4.46
CA PHE A 153 -1.57 -8.38 4.44
C PHE A 153 -1.83 -9.88 4.33
N ALA A 154 -2.77 -10.40 5.12
CA ALA A 154 -3.18 -11.80 5.03
C ALA A 154 -3.72 -12.15 3.63
N ARG A 155 -4.48 -11.25 3.00
CA ARG A 155 -5.02 -11.44 1.64
C ARG A 155 -3.97 -11.27 0.53
N GLY A 156 -2.95 -10.45 0.75
CA GLY A 156 -2.00 -10.04 -0.28
C GLY A 156 -0.92 -11.04 -0.62
N TYR A 157 -0.83 -12.13 0.14
CA TYR A 157 0.28 -13.06 0.04
C TYR A 157 -0.11 -14.44 0.54
N VAL A 158 0.15 -15.46 -0.26
CA VAL A 158 -0.01 -16.86 0.17
C VAL A 158 1.19 -17.22 1.04
N ALA A 159 0.93 -17.47 2.32
CA ALA A 159 1.96 -17.79 3.29
C ALA A 159 2.73 -19.08 2.90
N PRO A 160 4.07 -19.03 2.79
CA PRO A 160 4.88 -20.16 2.35
C PRO A 160 5.09 -21.17 3.49
N SER A 161 5.80 -22.24 3.16
CA SER A 161 6.18 -23.30 4.11
C SER A 161 7.15 -22.84 5.21
N HIS A 162 7.89 -21.75 5.00
CA HIS A 162 8.90 -21.25 5.94
C HIS A 162 8.53 -19.85 6.46
N LEU A 163 8.32 -19.76 7.77
CA LEU A 163 7.85 -18.59 8.48
C LEU A 163 8.88 -18.16 9.52
N ALA A 164 9.00 -16.85 9.73
CA ALA A 164 9.82 -16.25 10.77
C ALA A 164 8.93 -15.45 11.71
N PHE A 165 9.11 -15.63 13.02
CA PHE A 165 8.38 -14.88 14.04
C PHE A 165 9.37 -14.19 14.98
N ASP A 166 9.24 -12.87 15.09
CA ASP A 166 10.10 -12.05 15.95
C ASP A 166 9.45 -10.69 16.26
N GLU A 167 10.09 -9.90 17.12
CA GLU A 167 9.70 -8.52 17.38
C GLU A 167 10.23 -7.50 16.37
N ALA A 168 9.38 -6.52 16.06
CA ALA A 168 9.77 -5.24 15.48
C ALA A 168 9.42 -4.08 16.42
N VAL A 169 9.98 -2.89 16.16
CA VAL A 169 9.68 -1.68 16.93
C VAL A 169 9.23 -0.55 16.02
N LEU A 170 8.08 0.06 16.32
CA LEU A 170 7.71 1.39 15.79
C LEU A 170 8.35 2.48 16.67
N PRO A 171 9.38 3.19 16.20
CA PRO A 171 10.13 4.11 17.06
C PRO A 171 9.27 5.26 17.60
N SER A 172 9.28 5.43 18.92
CA SER A 172 8.60 6.54 19.60
C SER A 172 9.19 6.76 20.98
N ARG A 173 9.74 7.95 21.20
CA ARG A 173 10.24 8.39 22.52
C ARG A 173 9.21 9.16 23.34
N SER A 174 8.05 9.49 22.76
CA SER A 174 7.01 10.28 23.44
C SER A 174 6.50 9.58 24.71
N SER A 175 6.47 10.30 25.83
CA SER A 175 5.88 9.84 27.10
C SER A 175 4.36 9.66 27.02
N PHE A 176 3.70 10.34 26.08
CA PHE A 176 2.26 10.19 25.83
C PHE A 176 1.88 8.89 25.12
N ASN A 177 2.86 8.16 24.56
CA ASN A 177 2.60 6.85 23.98
C ASN A 177 2.41 5.82 25.10
N LYS A 178 1.13 5.49 25.39
CA LYS A 178 0.79 4.49 26.40
C LYS A 178 1.40 3.11 26.07
N MET A 179 1.62 2.76 24.80
CA MET A 179 2.17 1.46 24.38
C MET A 179 3.70 1.44 24.31
N ARG A 180 4.39 2.47 24.83
CA ARG A 180 5.85 2.58 24.74
C ARG A 180 6.53 1.53 25.62
N VAL A 181 7.48 0.80 25.03
CA VAL A 181 8.34 -0.18 25.67
C VAL A 181 9.80 0.09 25.34
N TYR A 182 10.69 -0.44 26.19
CA TYR A 182 12.13 -0.43 25.99
C TYR A 182 12.61 -1.80 25.54
N LEU A 183 13.29 -1.87 24.38
CA LEU A 183 13.92 -3.09 23.85
C LEU A 183 15.43 -2.83 23.75
N LYS A 184 16.21 -3.43 24.65
CA LYS A 184 17.65 -3.17 24.80
C LYS A 184 18.44 -3.44 23.52
N ASP A 185 18.10 -4.52 22.82
CA ASP A 185 18.91 -5.06 21.73
C ASP A 185 18.50 -4.55 20.34
N LYS A 186 17.40 -3.80 20.22
CA LYS A 186 16.95 -3.22 18.93
C LYS A 186 17.58 -1.84 18.72
N PRO A 187 17.98 -1.46 17.47
CA PRO A 187 18.62 -0.17 17.18
C PRO A 187 17.83 1.05 17.67
N HIS A 188 16.50 0.96 17.58
CA HIS A 188 15.58 1.92 18.16
C HIS A 188 14.99 1.37 19.45
N ARG A 189 15.68 1.62 20.57
CA ARG A 189 15.34 1.02 21.86
C ARG A 189 14.00 1.44 22.46
N TRP A 190 13.44 2.58 22.05
CA TRP A 190 12.17 3.10 22.58
C TRP A 190 11.12 3.17 21.49
N GLY A 191 9.98 2.51 21.70
CA GLY A 191 8.88 2.53 20.74
C GLY A 191 7.73 1.61 21.13
N THR A 192 6.82 1.39 20.19
CA THR A 192 5.76 0.39 20.32
C THR A 192 6.25 -0.92 19.72
N LYS A 193 6.28 -1.99 20.51
CA LYS A 193 6.64 -3.34 20.04
C LYS A 193 5.53 -3.90 19.16
N LEU A 194 5.92 -4.55 18.08
CA LEU A 194 5.05 -5.37 17.23
C LEU A 194 5.55 -6.80 17.31
N PHE A 195 4.67 -7.76 17.53
CA PHE A 195 4.95 -9.15 17.17
C PHE A 195 4.70 -9.29 15.67
N MET A 196 5.65 -9.81 14.91
CA MET A 196 5.53 -9.93 13.45
C MET A 196 5.68 -11.39 13.04
N LEU A 197 4.74 -11.85 12.22
CA LEU A 197 4.86 -13.09 11.47
C LEU A 197 5.20 -12.73 10.01
N CYS A 198 6.40 -13.08 9.59
CA CYS A 198 6.91 -12.82 8.25
C CYS A 198 7.18 -14.11 7.49
N SER A 199 7.19 -14.03 6.16
CA SER A 199 7.84 -15.04 5.34
C SER A 199 9.33 -15.05 5.63
N ALA A 200 9.88 -16.21 5.98
CA ALA A 200 11.31 -16.37 6.15
C ALA A 200 12.10 -16.21 4.84
N VAL A 201 11.44 -16.42 3.70
CA VAL A 201 12.06 -16.41 2.36
C VAL A 201 12.02 -15.03 1.71
N THR A 202 10.89 -14.32 1.81
CA THR A 202 10.69 -13.05 1.10
C THR A 202 10.69 -11.84 2.01
N ALA A 203 10.72 -12.05 3.33
CA ALA A 203 10.52 -11.03 4.35
C ALA A 203 9.14 -10.35 4.29
N TYR A 204 8.17 -10.91 3.56
CA TYR A 204 6.81 -10.35 3.52
C TYR A 204 6.17 -10.43 4.91
N CYS A 205 5.65 -9.32 5.43
CA CYS A 205 4.90 -9.30 6.68
C CYS A 205 3.49 -9.83 6.43
N ILE A 206 3.22 -11.05 6.89
CA ILE A 206 1.94 -11.75 6.73
C ILE A 206 0.94 -11.22 7.76
N HIS A 207 1.40 -11.05 8.98
CA HIS A 207 0.60 -10.55 10.09
C HIS A 207 1.49 -9.82 11.11
N PHE A 208 0.89 -8.90 11.85
CA PHE A 208 1.53 -8.28 13.01
C PHE A 208 0.49 -8.01 14.10
N GLU A 209 0.92 -8.08 15.35
CA GLU A 209 0.12 -7.74 16.53
C GLU A 209 0.79 -6.58 17.28
N VAL A 210 0.02 -5.55 17.61
CA VAL A 210 0.52 -4.40 18.39
C VAL A 210 0.58 -4.77 19.86
N TYR A 211 1.77 -4.76 20.46
CA TYR A 211 1.89 -5.01 21.88
C TYR A 211 1.40 -3.81 22.70
N CYS A 212 0.27 -4.00 23.39
CA CYS A 212 -0.36 -2.97 24.21
C CYS A 212 0.15 -2.92 25.66
N GLY A 213 1.13 -3.74 26.06
CA GLY A 213 1.60 -3.83 27.45
C GLY A 213 0.80 -4.81 28.31
N LYS A 214 1.04 -4.82 29.63
CA LYS A 214 0.40 -5.78 30.57
C LYS A 214 -1.13 -5.63 30.70
N LYS A 215 -1.69 -4.44 30.45
CA LYS A 215 -3.13 -4.15 30.43
C LYS A 215 -3.52 -3.81 28.99
N GLU A 216 -4.21 -4.69 28.28
CA GLU A 216 -4.63 -4.48 26.89
C GLU A 216 -5.94 -3.69 26.86
N HIS A 217 -6.93 -4.12 27.65
CA HIS A 217 -8.05 -3.31 28.11
C HIS A 217 -7.95 -2.94 29.60
N ALA A 218 -8.59 -1.83 29.99
CA ALA A 218 -8.63 -1.39 31.40
C ALA A 218 -9.37 -2.38 32.32
N SER A 219 -10.17 -3.29 31.75
CA SER A 219 -11.04 -4.24 32.44
C SER A 219 -10.58 -5.71 32.39
N ASP A 220 -9.43 -6.04 31.79
CA ASP A 220 -9.04 -7.45 31.61
C ASP A 220 -8.50 -8.08 32.89
N ALA A 221 -9.42 -8.59 33.71
CA ALA A 221 -9.20 -9.80 34.49
C ALA A 221 -9.40 -11.00 33.54
N HIS A 222 -8.37 -11.38 32.78
CA HIS A 222 -8.37 -12.65 32.05
C HIS A 222 -7.45 -13.65 32.77
N PRO A 223 -7.94 -14.87 33.05
CA PRO A 223 -7.14 -15.92 33.67
C PRO A 223 -6.16 -16.54 32.66
N GLN A 224 -5.00 -16.90 33.18
CA GLN A 224 -3.88 -17.61 32.54
C GLN A 224 -3.05 -16.87 31.47
N ASP A 225 -1.78 -17.29 31.42
CA ASP A 225 -0.58 -16.67 30.85
C ASP A 225 -0.57 -16.56 29.31
N MET A 226 -1.63 -16.02 28.71
CA MET A 226 -1.67 -15.67 27.28
C MET A 226 -0.73 -14.52 26.93
N LYS A 227 -0.05 -13.87 27.89
CA LYS A 227 0.85 -12.73 27.63
C LYS A 227 2.33 -13.12 27.57
N SER A 228 2.65 -14.39 27.73
CA SER A 228 4.00 -14.92 27.53
C SER A 228 4.44 -14.84 26.05
N GLY A 229 5.75 -14.79 25.82
CA GLY A 229 6.33 -14.85 24.47
C GLY A 229 5.80 -16.04 23.64
N PRO A 230 5.87 -17.29 24.15
CA PRO A 230 5.32 -18.46 23.47
C PRO A 230 3.85 -18.33 23.09
N ALA A 231 3.01 -17.79 23.99
CA ALA A 231 1.59 -17.59 23.71
C ALA A 231 1.35 -16.61 22.55
N ALA A 232 2.22 -15.60 22.38
CA ALA A 232 2.14 -14.68 21.24
C ALA A 232 2.36 -15.42 19.91
N VAL A 233 3.30 -16.36 19.85
CA VAL A 233 3.52 -17.19 18.65
C VAL A 233 2.24 -17.92 18.27
N VAL A 234 1.63 -18.61 19.23
CA VAL A 234 0.40 -19.40 19.05
C VAL A 234 -0.76 -18.52 18.56
N ARG A 235 -1.03 -17.39 19.23
CA ARG A 235 -2.11 -16.47 18.83
C ARG A 235 -1.95 -15.94 17.41
N ASN A 236 -0.73 -15.52 17.04
CA ASN A 236 -0.47 -14.95 15.72
C ASN A 236 -0.58 -16.01 14.61
N LEU A 237 -0.16 -17.26 14.87
CA LEU A 237 -0.35 -18.36 13.93
C LEU A 237 -1.83 -18.72 13.78
N LEU A 238 -2.58 -18.80 14.87
CA LEU A 238 -4.03 -19.04 14.84
C LEU A 238 -4.78 -17.94 14.08
N ALA A 239 -4.40 -16.68 14.28
CA ALA A 239 -5.01 -15.55 13.59
C ALA A 239 -4.85 -15.62 12.06
N VAL A 240 -3.76 -16.23 11.57
CA VAL A 240 -3.47 -16.34 10.13
C VAL A 240 -3.99 -17.63 9.52
N PHE A 241 -3.79 -18.76 10.19
CA PHE A 241 -4.04 -20.08 9.61
C PHE A 241 -5.33 -20.75 10.13
N GLY A 242 -5.89 -20.25 11.23
CA GLY A 242 -7.01 -20.85 11.94
C GLY A 242 -6.63 -22.12 12.71
N PRO A 243 -7.58 -22.75 13.42
CA PRO A 243 -7.33 -23.96 14.21
C PRO A 243 -7.03 -25.19 13.35
N HIS A 244 -7.51 -25.21 12.10
CA HIS A 244 -7.35 -26.34 11.18
C HIS A 244 -6.11 -26.22 10.27
N ALA A 245 -5.08 -25.49 10.70
CA ALA A 245 -3.86 -25.25 9.90
C ALA A 245 -3.20 -26.54 9.41
N LYS A 246 -3.21 -27.60 10.23
CA LYS A 246 -2.68 -28.94 9.92
C LYS A 246 -3.28 -29.57 8.65
N SER A 247 -4.56 -29.33 8.38
CA SER A 247 -5.23 -29.83 7.15
C SER A 247 -4.66 -29.22 5.86
N LYS A 248 -4.01 -28.05 5.96
CA LYS A 248 -3.40 -27.32 4.84
C LYS A 248 -1.91 -27.61 4.69
N GLY A 249 -1.43 -28.72 5.27
CA GLY A 249 -0.04 -29.12 5.28
C GLY A 249 0.78 -28.49 6.41
N MET A 250 1.92 -29.13 6.70
CA MET A 250 2.87 -28.69 7.74
C MET A 250 3.68 -27.46 7.28
N ARG A 251 3.99 -26.56 8.21
CA ARG A 251 4.85 -25.38 7.98
C ARG A 251 5.93 -25.27 9.05
N LEU A 252 7.11 -24.80 8.67
CA LEU A 252 8.19 -24.51 9.59
C LEU A 252 8.08 -23.06 10.10
N VAL A 253 8.11 -22.89 11.42
CA VAL A 253 8.16 -21.61 12.10
C VAL A 253 9.51 -21.47 12.79
N VAL A 254 10.24 -20.41 12.44
CA VAL A 254 11.54 -20.08 13.01
C VAL A 254 11.40 -18.92 13.98
N VAL A 255 11.88 -19.13 15.21
CA VAL A 255 11.73 -18.15 16.32
C VAL A 255 13.02 -18.00 17.11
N ASP A 256 13.18 -16.87 17.80
CA ASP A 256 14.30 -16.65 18.73
C ASP A 256 14.09 -17.37 20.08
N ARG A 257 15.17 -17.49 20.87
CA ARG A 257 15.20 -18.13 22.20
C ARG A 257 14.24 -17.55 23.22
N PHE A 258 13.83 -16.30 23.03
CA PHE A 258 12.81 -15.68 23.88
C PHE A 258 11.48 -16.45 23.79
N TYR A 259 11.17 -17.02 22.63
CA TYR A 259 9.92 -17.71 22.34
C TYR A 259 9.96 -19.21 22.56
N THR A 260 11.09 -19.85 22.31
CA THR A 260 11.18 -21.32 22.35
C THR A 260 10.95 -21.91 23.75
N SER A 261 10.20 -23.01 23.80
CA SER A 261 10.11 -23.93 24.93
C SER A 261 9.72 -25.33 24.41
N VAL A 262 9.94 -26.37 25.22
CA VAL A 262 9.53 -27.75 24.86
C VAL A 262 8.01 -27.84 24.73
N ALA A 263 7.28 -27.20 25.65
CA ALA A 263 5.82 -27.11 25.58
C ALA A 263 5.33 -26.44 24.29
N LEU A 264 5.97 -25.33 23.87
CA LEU A 264 5.62 -24.66 22.62
C LEU A 264 5.87 -25.58 21.41
N ALA A 265 6.99 -26.32 21.39
CA ALA A 265 7.29 -27.24 20.30
C ALA A 265 6.21 -28.32 20.12
N ILE A 266 5.75 -28.92 21.23
CA ILE A 266 4.67 -29.92 21.23
C ILE A 266 3.36 -29.30 20.77
N GLN A 267 3.00 -28.13 21.33
CA GLN A 267 1.77 -27.44 20.97
C GLN A 267 1.73 -27.07 19.48
N LEU A 268 2.83 -26.53 18.94
CA LEU A 268 2.92 -26.18 17.52
C LEU A 268 2.84 -27.42 16.62
N LEU A 269 3.44 -28.54 17.02
CA LEU A 269 3.35 -29.79 16.27
C LEU A 269 1.90 -30.27 16.16
N LEU A 270 1.14 -30.22 17.26
CA LEU A 270 -0.29 -30.55 17.26
C LEU A 270 -1.11 -29.62 16.37
N MET A 271 -0.73 -28.33 16.32
CA MET A 271 -1.35 -27.32 15.47
C MET A 271 -0.96 -27.42 13.98
N GLY A 272 -0.01 -28.28 13.61
CA GLY A 272 0.46 -28.43 12.23
C GLY A 272 1.68 -27.58 11.86
N PHE A 273 2.51 -27.22 12.83
CA PHE A 273 3.72 -26.43 12.64
C PHE A 273 4.95 -27.12 13.23
N TYR A 274 6.04 -27.15 12.48
CA TYR A 274 7.37 -27.45 13.00
C TYR A 274 7.96 -26.19 13.64
N LEU A 275 8.72 -26.37 14.71
CA LEU A 275 9.44 -25.28 15.38
C LEU A 275 10.94 -25.46 15.22
N VAL A 276 11.62 -24.41 14.76
CA VAL A 276 13.08 -24.31 14.83
C VAL A 276 13.45 -23.01 15.56
N GLY A 277 14.37 -23.11 16.49
CA GLY A 277 14.83 -21.97 17.26
C GLY A 277 15.94 -22.36 18.22
N THR A 278 16.69 -21.36 18.68
CA THR A 278 17.61 -21.56 19.80
C THR A 278 16.81 -21.64 21.09
N ILE A 279 17.23 -22.39 22.12
CA ILE A 279 16.50 -22.52 23.39
C ILE A 279 17.39 -22.14 24.57
N MET A 280 16.83 -21.45 25.55
CA MET A 280 17.52 -21.19 26.81
C MET A 280 17.54 -22.48 27.66
N THR A 281 18.71 -22.86 28.16
CA THR A 281 18.94 -24.14 28.86
C THR A 281 18.18 -24.26 30.20
N ASN A 282 17.73 -23.14 30.76
CA ASN A 282 16.93 -23.09 31.98
C ASN A 282 15.42 -23.22 31.73
N ARG A 283 14.97 -23.46 30.48
CA ARG A 283 13.56 -23.67 30.18
C ARG A 283 13.06 -25.00 30.75
N LEU A 284 11.83 -24.99 31.24
CA LEU A 284 11.13 -26.20 31.69
C LEU A 284 11.06 -27.23 30.54
N GLY A 285 11.34 -28.49 30.87
CA GLY A 285 11.38 -29.60 29.92
C GLY A 285 12.71 -29.75 29.15
N TYR A 286 13.64 -28.78 29.24
CA TYR A 286 14.94 -28.94 28.61
C TYR A 286 15.78 -30.01 29.35
N PRO A 287 16.34 -31.02 28.64
CA PRO A 287 17.07 -32.10 29.29
C PRO A 287 18.33 -31.58 29.98
N LYS A 288 18.41 -31.73 31.30
CA LYS A 288 19.56 -31.28 32.10
C LYS A 288 20.85 -32.05 31.78
N THR A 289 20.72 -33.28 31.28
CA THR A 289 21.83 -34.16 30.91
C THR A 289 22.67 -33.65 29.73
N VAL A 290 22.10 -32.80 28.86
CA VAL A 290 22.80 -32.23 27.70
C VAL A 290 23.31 -30.80 27.94
N VAL A 291 23.11 -30.25 29.14
CA VAL A 291 23.58 -28.90 29.49
C VAL A 291 25.10 -28.95 29.70
N GLU A 292 25.85 -28.27 28.84
CA GLU A 292 27.29 -28.14 28.98
C GLU A 292 27.63 -27.10 30.06
N LYS A 293 28.47 -27.47 31.03
CA LYS A 293 28.85 -26.59 32.16
C LYS A 293 29.86 -25.51 31.74
N LYS A 294 30.62 -25.76 30.66
CA LYS A 294 31.66 -24.85 30.18
C LYS A 294 31.05 -23.75 29.29
N LYS A 295 31.36 -22.49 29.60
CA LYS A 295 30.89 -21.31 28.83
C LYS A 295 31.52 -21.21 27.43
N THR A 296 32.74 -21.69 27.28
CA THR A 296 33.49 -21.68 26.03
C THR A 296 33.82 -23.09 25.58
N ARG A 297 33.88 -23.28 24.26
CA ARG A 297 34.33 -24.52 23.64
C ARG A 297 35.80 -24.78 24.03
N PRO A 298 36.14 -25.91 24.65
CA PRO A 298 37.53 -26.27 24.91
C PRO A 298 38.34 -26.36 23.60
N ARG A 299 39.60 -25.91 23.62
CA ARG A 299 40.51 -25.95 22.46
C ARG A 299 40.72 -27.37 21.91
N THR A 300 40.61 -28.38 22.78
CA THR A 300 40.76 -29.80 22.45
C THR A 300 39.63 -30.36 21.61
N ILE A 301 38.46 -29.69 21.54
CA ILE A 301 37.34 -30.17 20.74
C ILE A 301 37.49 -29.66 19.30
N PRO A 302 37.74 -30.53 18.29
CA PRO A 302 37.99 -30.13 16.91
C PRO A 302 36.83 -29.30 16.34
N ARG A 303 37.11 -28.10 15.78
CA ARG A 303 36.09 -27.21 15.21
C ARG A 303 35.11 -27.98 14.33
N GLY A 304 33.81 -27.81 14.58
CA GLY A 304 32.76 -28.60 13.93
C GLY A 304 32.14 -29.70 14.78
N SER A 305 32.81 -30.17 15.84
CA SER A 305 32.22 -31.20 16.73
C SER A 305 31.02 -30.70 17.54
N PHE A 306 30.02 -31.57 17.77
CA PHE A 306 28.78 -31.32 18.52
C PHE A 306 28.27 -32.61 19.21
N LYS A 307 27.42 -32.47 20.24
CA LYS A 307 26.68 -33.59 20.87
C LYS A 307 25.28 -33.66 20.27
N LEU A 308 24.80 -34.85 19.90
CA LEU A 308 23.57 -35.03 19.11
C LEU A 308 22.66 -36.09 19.74
N ALA A 309 21.34 -35.85 19.69
CA ALA A 309 20.30 -36.79 20.10
C ALA A 309 19.40 -37.27 18.92
N ARG A 310 19.99 -37.45 17.72
CA ARG A 310 19.41 -37.85 16.41
C ARG A 310 18.99 -36.71 15.47
N MET A 311 19.80 -36.39 14.45
CA MET A 311 19.43 -35.64 13.22
C MET A 311 20.39 -35.94 12.05
N ALA A 312 19.97 -35.72 10.80
CA ALA A 312 20.80 -35.85 9.59
C ALA A 312 21.93 -34.80 9.54
N LEU A 313 23.08 -35.19 8.99
CA LEU A 313 24.26 -34.33 8.78
C LEU A 313 24.25 -33.71 7.38
N ASP A 314 24.76 -32.49 7.27
CA ASP A 314 25.06 -31.80 6.01
C ASP A 314 26.49 -31.22 6.05
N ARG A 315 26.97 -30.56 4.99
CA ARG A 315 28.31 -29.95 4.93
C ARG A 315 28.24 -28.46 4.64
N VAL A 316 29.06 -27.65 5.33
CA VAL A 316 29.17 -26.20 5.10
C VAL A 316 30.64 -25.79 5.01
N ALA A 317 30.97 -24.96 4.02
CA ALA A 317 32.29 -24.33 3.92
C ALA A 317 32.43 -23.20 4.95
N ARG A 318 33.40 -23.34 5.86
CA ARG A 318 33.79 -22.28 6.79
C ARG A 318 35.16 -21.73 6.42
N GLN A 319 35.26 -20.41 6.46
CA GLN A 319 36.52 -19.71 6.24
C GLN A 319 37.27 -19.56 7.58
N ASP A 320 38.46 -20.12 7.65
CA ASP A 320 39.42 -19.88 8.73
C ASP A 320 40.61 -19.15 8.14
N ARG A 321 40.68 -17.83 8.40
CA ARG A 321 41.64 -16.92 7.73
C ARG A 321 41.51 -16.97 6.20
N ALA A 322 42.56 -17.38 5.49
CA ALA A 322 42.60 -17.47 4.02
C ALA A 322 42.14 -18.84 3.46
N VAL A 323 41.95 -19.85 4.32
CA VAL A 323 41.64 -21.22 3.89
C VAL A 323 40.16 -21.55 4.15
N LYS A 324 39.48 -22.11 3.15
CA LYS A 324 38.12 -22.64 3.29
C LYS A 324 38.19 -24.13 3.61
N HIS A 325 37.60 -24.53 4.72
CA HIS A 325 37.44 -25.94 5.09
C HIS A 325 35.96 -26.32 5.04
N GLU A 326 35.65 -27.48 4.46
CA GLU A 326 34.34 -28.11 4.61
C GLU A 326 34.25 -28.79 5.96
N VAL A 327 33.21 -28.45 6.72
CA VAL A 327 33.00 -29.00 8.06
C VAL A 327 31.58 -29.58 8.13
N PRO A 328 31.40 -30.74 8.77
CA PRO A 328 30.07 -31.26 9.08
C PRO A 328 29.24 -30.21 9.82
N TYR A 329 28.03 -29.98 9.35
CA TYR A 329 27.15 -28.94 9.86
C TYR A 329 25.70 -29.43 9.86
N HIS A 330 24.99 -29.20 10.96
CA HIS A 330 23.63 -29.73 11.08
C HIS A 330 22.63 -28.98 10.22
N ARG A 331 21.82 -29.75 9.47
CA ARG A 331 20.71 -29.25 8.67
C ARG A 331 19.81 -28.29 9.44
N VAL A 332 19.45 -28.61 10.69
CA VAL A 332 18.59 -27.73 11.52
C VAL A 332 19.22 -26.37 11.83
N VAL A 333 20.55 -26.33 11.98
CA VAL A 333 21.27 -25.08 12.23
C VAL A 333 21.38 -24.28 10.92
N MET A 334 21.52 -24.95 9.77
CA MET A 334 21.42 -24.30 8.47
C MET A 334 20.05 -23.69 8.27
N ASP A 335 18.98 -24.46 8.52
CA ASP A 335 17.61 -23.99 8.38
C ASP A 335 17.34 -22.80 9.31
N TYR A 336 17.80 -22.88 10.57
CA TYR A 336 17.71 -21.74 11.50
C TYR A 336 18.38 -20.49 10.93
N HIS A 337 19.65 -20.57 10.52
CA HIS A 337 20.37 -19.42 9.98
C HIS A 337 19.81 -18.92 8.64
N ALA A 338 19.28 -19.81 7.80
CA ALA A 338 18.67 -19.46 6.53
C ALA A 338 17.36 -18.67 6.71
N TYR A 339 16.59 -18.98 7.75
CA TYR A 339 15.20 -18.53 7.86
C TYR A 339 14.91 -17.58 9.04
N MET A 340 15.79 -17.47 10.05
CA MET A 340 15.53 -16.59 11.21
C MET A 340 15.43 -15.10 10.84
N GLY A 341 16.09 -14.66 9.76
CA GLY A 341 16.22 -13.25 9.42
C GLY A 341 15.01 -12.59 8.77
N GLY A 342 13.90 -13.30 8.53
CA GLY A 342 12.76 -12.78 7.76
C GLY A 342 12.16 -11.48 8.32
N VAL A 343 12.01 -11.38 9.64
CA VAL A 343 11.50 -10.17 10.30
C VAL A 343 12.55 -9.05 10.27
N ASP A 344 13.81 -9.36 10.58
CA ASP A 344 14.89 -8.37 10.57
C ASP A 344 15.11 -7.77 9.18
N VAL A 345 15.03 -8.57 8.11
CA VAL A 345 15.13 -8.09 6.72
C VAL A 345 13.96 -7.16 6.39
N HIS A 346 12.75 -7.47 6.84
CA HIS A 346 11.60 -6.58 6.67
C HIS A 346 11.84 -5.24 7.37
N ASP A 347 12.26 -5.29 8.64
CA ASP A 347 12.50 -4.11 9.46
C ASP A 347 13.67 -3.28 8.93
N GLN A 348 14.68 -3.94 8.38
CA GLN A 348 15.80 -3.29 7.70
C GLN A 348 15.32 -2.52 6.47
N LEU A 349 14.53 -3.15 5.57
CA LEU A 349 13.96 -2.48 4.39
C LEU A 349 13.12 -1.27 4.79
N ARG A 350 12.37 -1.39 5.90
CA ARG A 350 11.50 -0.35 6.44
C ARG A 350 12.29 0.83 7.01
N LEU A 351 13.21 0.57 7.93
CA LEU A 351 13.90 1.59 8.76
C LEU A 351 15.21 2.12 8.15
N GLN A 352 15.58 1.62 6.97
CA GLN A 352 16.68 2.11 6.12
C GLN A 352 16.51 3.61 5.76
N ARG A 353 17.19 4.06 4.70
CA ARG A 353 17.24 5.46 4.29
C ARG A 353 15.88 6.10 3.97
N TYR A 354 14.84 5.30 3.69
CA TYR A 354 13.61 5.81 3.06
C TYR A 354 12.34 5.73 3.93
N SER A 355 12.46 5.55 5.25
CA SER A 355 11.31 5.56 6.16
C SER A 355 10.61 6.92 6.20
N ILE A 356 9.30 6.95 5.93
CA ILE A 356 8.50 8.18 6.08
C ILE A 356 8.25 8.51 7.55
N GLN A 357 8.20 7.51 8.44
CA GLN A 357 8.14 7.71 9.89
C GLN A 357 9.34 8.52 10.40
N ARG A 358 10.53 8.28 9.83
CA ARG A 358 11.75 9.00 10.20
C ARG A 358 11.90 10.35 9.48
N ALA A 359 11.12 10.58 8.42
CA ALA A 359 11.19 11.81 7.64
C ALA A 359 10.58 13.03 8.36
N VAL A 360 9.72 12.85 9.37
CA VAL A 360 9.08 13.94 10.10
C VAL A 360 8.88 13.61 11.57
N ARG A 361 8.91 14.62 12.45
CA ARG A 361 8.63 14.47 13.87
C ARG A 361 7.31 15.12 14.24
N PHE A 362 6.51 14.43 15.05
CA PHE A 362 5.25 14.93 15.56
C PHE A 362 5.27 15.05 17.08
N ARG A 363 4.57 16.05 17.61
CA ARG A 363 4.28 16.13 19.06
C ARG A 363 3.31 15.03 19.51
N LYS A 364 2.37 14.64 18.64
CA LYS A 364 1.40 13.57 18.91
C LYS A 364 1.97 12.24 18.43
N TYR A 365 2.20 11.32 19.37
CA TYR A 365 2.91 10.06 19.11
C TYR A 365 2.25 9.20 18.03
N TYR A 366 0.91 9.11 18.02
CA TYR A 366 0.16 8.21 17.15
C TYR A 366 0.37 8.52 15.66
N LYS A 367 0.69 9.77 15.29
CA LYS A 367 1.01 10.15 13.91
C LYS A 367 2.29 9.48 13.43
N SER A 368 3.31 9.45 14.29
CA SER A 368 4.55 8.72 14.01
C SER A 368 4.29 7.22 13.87
N LEU A 369 3.51 6.63 14.78
CA LEU A 369 3.18 5.21 14.73
C LEU A 369 2.43 4.85 13.43
N ALA A 370 1.44 5.66 13.06
CA ALA A 370 0.70 5.49 11.81
C ALA A 370 1.60 5.57 10.57
N LEU A 371 2.56 6.50 10.53
CA LEU A 371 3.54 6.55 9.45
C LEU A 371 4.41 5.27 9.39
N GLY A 372 4.77 4.70 10.55
CA GLY A 372 5.51 3.43 10.59
C GLY A 372 4.68 2.23 10.11
N LEU A 373 3.36 2.24 10.31
CA LEU A 373 2.44 1.25 9.74
C LEU A 373 2.33 1.41 8.21
N ILE A 374 2.29 2.65 7.72
CA ILE A 374 2.31 2.94 6.28
C ILE A 374 3.64 2.49 5.66
N ASP A 375 4.78 2.67 6.36
CA ASP A 375 6.07 2.15 5.91
C ASP A 375 6.03 0.61 5.73
N ILE A 376 5.43 -0.15 6.67
CA ILE A 376 5.25 -1.61 6.53
C ILE A 376 4.42 -1.96 5.28
N ALA A 377 3.33 -1.24 5.02
CA ALA A 377 2.51 -1.46 3.83
C ALA A 377 3.27 -1.19 2.52
N ILE A 378 4.10 -0.13 2.50
CA ILE A 378 4.95 0.20 1.36
C ILE A 378 5.99 -0.89 1.12
N VAL A 379 6.62 -1.41 2.18
CA VAL A 379 7.61 -2.52 2.10
C VAL A 379 6.94 -3.80 1.61
N ASN A 380 5.77 -4.16 2.13
CA ASN A 380 4.99 -5.29 1.61
C ASN A 380 4.68 -5.13 0.12
N GLY A 381 4.28 -3.94 -0.32
CA GLY A 381 4.12 -3.62 -1.74
C GLY A 381 5.40 -3.81 -2.56
N TYR A 382 6.56 -3.38 -2.04
CA TYR A 382 7.84 -3.58 -2.71
C TYR A 382 8.23 -5.06 -2.81
N ILE A 383 7.96 -5.86 -1.77
CA ILE A 383 8.21 -7.31 -1.76
C ILE A 383 7.34 -8.01 -2.79
N VAL A 384 6.05 -7.70 -2.86
CA VAL A 384 5.15 -8.24 -3.90
C VAL A 384 5.60 -7.84 -5.29
N HIS A 385 6.01 -6.57 -5.48
CA HIS A 385 6.60 -6.12 -6.74
C HIS A 385 7.82 -6.95 -7.13
N LYS A 386 8.77 -7.18 -6.21
CA LYS A 386 9.93 -8.04 -6.48
C LYS A 386 9.52 -9.46 -6.88
N ALA A 387 8.56 -10.05 -6.16
CA ALA A 387 8.07 -11.40 -6.45
C ALA A 387 7.43 -11.50 -7.84
N PHE A 388 6.60 -10.52 -8.21
CA PHE A 388 5.94 -10.46 -9.51
C PHE A 388 6.93 -10.40 -10.68
N TYR A 389 7.92 -9.50 -10.62
CA TYR A 389 8.93 -9.38 -11.68
C TYR A 389 9.88 -10.58 -11.71
N LYS A 390 10.19 -11.18 -10.55
CA LYS A 390 10.93 -12.45 -10.50
C LYS A 390 10.16 -13.56 -11.23
N HIS A 391 8.85 -13.66 -11.03
CA HIS A 391 8.01 -14.62 -11.73
C HIS A 391 7.98 -14.37 -13.25
N LYS A 392 7.90 -13.10 -13.66
CA LYS A 392 8.01 -12.70 -15.08
C LYS A 392 9.40 -12.85 -15.68
N ARG A 393 10.42 -13.24 -14.89
CA ARG A 393 11.84 -13.27 -15.30
C ARG A 393 12.35 -11.92 -15.82
N GLU A 394 11.80 -10.83 -15.29
CA GLU A 394 12.15 -9.46 -15.64
C GLU A 394 12.88 -8.76 -14.49
N ARG A 395 13.63 -7.71 -14.81
CA ARG A 395 14.36 -6.93 -13.82
C ARG A 395 13.39 -6.05 -13.02
N HIS A 396 13.30 -6.30 -11.72
CA HIS A 396 12.53 -5.45 -10.82
C HIS A 396 13.25 -4.10 -10.57
N LEU A 397 12.45 -3.06 -10.30
CA LEU A 397 12.93 -1.78 -9.76
C LEU A 397 13.70 -1.98 -8.44
N THR A 398 14.69 -1.13 -8.20
CA THR A 398 15.31 -1.00 -6.87
C THR A 398 14.36 -0.32 -5.90
N HIS A 399 14.58 -0.45 -4.58
CA HIS A 399 13.69 0.14 -3.57
C HIS A 399 13.46 1.64 -3.77
N VAL A 400 14.53 2.41 -4.02
CA VAL A 400 14.42 3.85 -4.29
C VAL A 400 13.66 4.16 -5.58
N LYS A 401 13.86 3.37 -6.65
CA LYS A 401 13.13 3.55 -7.92
C LYS A 401 11.64 3.23 -7.76
N TYR A 402 11.32 2.19 -6.98
CA TYR A 402 9.95 1.86 -6.60
C TYR A 402 9.28 3.02 -5.83
N LEU A 403 9.97 3.58 -4.84
CA LEU A 403 9.46 4.72 -4.05
C LEU A 403 9.31 5.99 -4.89
N LYS A 404 10.26 6.30 -5.79
CA LYS A 404 10.13 7.42 -6.75
C LYS A 404 8.89 7.24 -7.63
N ARG A 405 8.65 6.04 -8.15
CA ARG A 405 7.46 5.72 -8.95
C ARG A 405 6.18 5.88 -8.14
N LEU A 406 6.15 5.39 -6.90
CA LEU A 406 5.00 5.53 -6.00
C LEU A 406 4.72 7.00 -5.68
N HIS A 407 5.75 7.77 -5.32
CA HIS A 407 5.64 9.21 -5.09
C HIS A 407 5.03 9.94 -6.30
N LEU A 408 5.56 9.72 -7.50
CA LEU A 408 5.06 10.37 -8.72
C LEU A 408 3.61 10.00 -9.06
N GLN A 409 3.18 8.79 -8.73
CA GLN A 409 1.80 8.35 -8.92
C GLN A 409 0.86 9.01 -7.89
N LEU A 410 1.23 9.00 -6.61
CA LEU A 410 0.43 9.58 -5.54
C LEU A 410 0.36 11.12 -5.61
N SER A 411 1.39 11.78 -6.13
CA SER A 411 1.40 13.25 -6.26
C SER A 411 0.44 13.76 -7.34
N ARG A 412 0.12 12.92 -8.34
CA ARG A 412 -0.78 13.25 -9.46
C ARG A 412 -2.23 12.86 -9.21
N LEU A 413 -2.51 12.17 -8.11
CA LEU A 413 -3.83 11.66 -7.77
C LEU A 413 -4.86 12.78 -7.70
N GLN A 414 -5.99 12.64 -8.39
CA GLN A 414 -7.10 13.58 -8.37
C GLN A 414 -8.20 13.11 -7.43
N GLU A 415 -9.12 14.01 -7.10
CA GLU A 415 -10.30 13.65 -6.31
C GLU A 415 -11.17 12.60 -6.99
N THR A 416 -11.31 12.69 -8.30
CA THR A 416 -12.06 11.74 -9.13
C THR A 416 -11.51 10.33 -9.10
N ASP A 417 -10.28 10.14 -8.63
CA ASP A 417 -9.66 8.82 -8.52
C ASP A 417 -10.03 8.12 -7.20
N MET A 418 -10.61 8.84 -6.22
CA MET A 418 -10.85 8.36 -4.85
C MET A 418 -12.26 7.83 -4.61
N TYR A 419 -12.76 7.00 -5.54
CA TYR A 419 -14.04 6.26 -5.39
C TYR A 419 -13.80 4.78 -5.08
N GLU A 420 -14.76 4.15 -4.40
CA GLU A 420 -14.69 2.71 -4.09
C GLU A 420 -14.86 1.88 -5.37
N GLY A 421 -13.97 0.92 -5.58
CA GLY A 421 -13.91 0.13 -6.81
C GLY A 421 -12.85 0.57 -7.81
N ASN A 422 -12.19 1.73 -7.62
CA ASN A 422 -11.01 2.05 -8.42
C ASN A 422 -9.86 1.09 -8.10
N THR A 423 -9.51 0.24 -9.06
CA THR A 423 -8.46 -0.77 -8.93
C THR A 423 -7.06 -0.23 -9.25
N PHE A 424 -6.96 1.03 -9.70
CA PHE A 424 -5.71 1.69 -10.09
C PHE A 424 -4.86 0.88 -11.08
N GLY A 425 -5.54 0.16 -11.99
CA GLY A 425 -4.93 -0.61 -13.06
C GLY A 425 -4.43 -2.00 -12.65
N SER A 426 -4.94 -2.60 -11.56
CA SER A 426 -4.79 -4.06 -11.40
C SER A 426 -5.68 -4.75 -12.44
N SER A 427 -5.07 -5.34 -13.47
CA SER A 427 -5.75 -6.35 -14.29
C SER A 427 -6.15 -7.49 -13.37
N GLU A 428 -7.41 -7.93 -13.43
CA GLU A 428 -7.80 -9.19 -12.78
C GLU A 428 -6.91 -10.30 -13.34
N MET A 429 -6.21 -11.01 -12.45
CA MET A 429 -5.62 -12.29 -12.80
C MET A 429 -6.79 -13.28 -12.88
N PRO A 430 -6.87 -14.13 -13.92
CA PRO A 430 -7.85 -15.21 -13.93
C PRO A 430 -7.62 -16.09 -12.69
N PRO A 431 -8.70 -16.67 -12.11
CA PRO A 431 -8.58 -17.53 -10.95
C PRO A 431 -7.63 -18.70 -11.25
N PRO A 432 -6.93 -19.26 -10.23
CA PRO A 432 -6.09 -20.42 -10.43
C PRO A 432 -6.93 -21.56 -11.01
N ALA A 433 -6.43 -22.20 -12.06
CA ALA A 433 -7.10 -23.30 -12.73
C ALA A 433 -7.40 -24.43 -11.73
N SER A 434 -8.62 -24.47 -11.21
CA SER A 434 -9.18 -25.69 -10.64
C SER A 434 -9.42 -26.65 -11.80
N SER A 435 -8.80 -27.82 -11.72
CA SER A 435 -9.07 -28.96 -12.57
C SER A 435 -10.57 -29.32 -12.52
N ALA A 436 -11.33 -28.81 -13.48
CA ALA A 436 -12.69 -29.22 -13.74
C ALA A 436 -12.77 -29.68 -15.20
N SER A 437 -13.35 -30.86 -15.36
CA SER A 437 -13.48 -31.62 -16.59
C SER A 437 -14.11 -30.80 -17.71
N ARG A 438 -13.57 -30.99 -18.91
CA ARG A 438 -14.15 -30.45 -20.15
C ARG A 438 -15.44 -31.21 -20.45
N THR A 439 -16.56 -30.56 -20.25
CA THR A 439 -17.79 -30.87 -21.02
C THR A 439 -18.04 -29.68 -21.93
N ALA A 440 -17.93 -29.91 -23.23
CA ALA A 440 -18.17 -28.90 -24.25
C ALA A 440 -19.67 -28.55 -24.28
N SER A 441 -19.99 -27.25 -24.20
CA SER A 441 -21.30 -26.71 -24.56
C SER A 441 -21.07 -25.61 -25.61
N PRO A 442 -21.86 -25.56 -26.70
CA PRO A 442 -21.66 -24.59 -27.77
C PRO A 442 -22.33 -23.26 -27.43
N GLY A 443 -21.56 -22.18 -27.46
CA GLY A 443 -22.06 -20.81 -27.32
C GLY A 443 -21.06 -19.87 -26.64
N SER A 444 -19.90 -19.62 -27.24
CA SER A 444 -19.03 -18.55 -26.76
C SER A 444 -19.69 -17.20 -27.10
N GLN A 445 -20.11 -16.45 -26.09
CA GLN A 445 -20.36 -15.02 -26.28
C GLN A 445 -19.01 -14.34 -26.54
N PRO A 446 -18.91 -13.44 -27.54
CA PRO A 446 -17.70 -12.65 -27.75
C PRO A 446 -17.43 -11.80 -26.51
N ASN A 447 -16.22 -11.93 -25.96
CA ASN A 447 -15.80 -11.22 -24.76
C ASN A 447 -15.39 -9.79 -25.15
N HIS A 448 -16.37 -8.89 -25.29
CA HIS A 448 -16.12 -7.50 -25.70
C HIS A 448 -15.37 -6.73 -24.62
N THR A 449 -14.24 -6.11 -25.00
CA THR A 449 -13.43 -5.30 -24.08
C THR A 449 -13.37 -3.84 -24.55
N PRO A 450 -13.63 -2.84 -23.67
CA PRO A 450 -13.57 -1.44 -24.06
C PRO A 450 -12.13 -0.99 -24.32
N GLN A 451 -11.88 -0.48 -25.53
CA GLN A 451 -10.59 0.04 -25.97
C GLN A 451 -10.62 1.58 -26.03
N LEU A 452 -9.48 2.23 -25.79
CA LEU A 452 -9.34 3.68 -25.92
C LEU A 452 -8.88 4.07 -27.33
N ILE A 453 -9.49 5.11 -27.89
CA ILE A 453 -9.06 5.71 -29.16
C ILE A 453 -7.63 6.23 -29.01
N ASP A 454 -6.74 5.79 -29.91
CA ASP A 454 -5.31 6.13 -29.87
C ASP A 454 -4.91 7.34 -30.73
N GLU A 455 -5.89 7.96 -31.41
CA GLU A 455 -5.70 9.24 -32.09
C GLU A 455 -5.73 10.40 -31.09
N TRP A 456 -4.72 11.28 -31.12
CA TRP A 456 -4.63 12.48 -30.29
C TRP A 456 -4.80 13.76 -31.14
N ARG A 457 -5.41 14.81 -30.59
CA ARG A 457 -5.45 16.14 -31.23
C ARG A 457 -4.31 17.02 -30.69
N ASN A 458 -3.62 17.71 -31.61
CA ASN A 458 -2.57 18.71 -31.41
C ASN A 458 -1.36 18.21 -30.58
N LEU A 459 -0.23 17.97 -31.24
CA LEU A 459 1.03 17.58 -30.59
C LEU A 459 1.67 18.73 -29.77
N ASP A 460 1.29 19.98 -30.04
CA ASP A 460 2.00 21.15 -29.53
C ASP A 460 1.35 21.85 -28.31
N THR A 461 0.10 21.53 -27.95
CA THR A 461 -0.52 22.00 -26.69
C THR A 461 -1.49 20.96 -26.12
N GLN A 462 -1.46 20.80 -24.79
CA GLN A 462 -2.18 19.81 -23.97
C GLN A 462 -2.79 18.61 -24.74
N PRO A 463 -2.11 17.45 -24.78
CA PRO A 463 -2.59 16.32 -25.55
C PRO A 463 -3.97 15.88 -25.03
N LYS A 464 -4.99 15.95 -25.90
CA LYS A 464 -6.33 15.40 -25.64
C LYS A 464 -6.63 14.31 -26.67
N ARG A 465 -7.04 13.12 -26.19
CA ARG A 465 -7.49 12.02 -27.06
C ARG A 465 -8.68 12.49 -27.90
N ARG A 466 -8.70 12.09 -29.16
CA ARG A 466 -9.80 12.38 -30.08
C ARG A 466 -11.05 11.69 -29.56
N GLN A 467 -12.12 12.47 -29.38
CA GLN A 467 -13.43 11.94 -29.00
C GLN A 467 -14.28 11.74 -30.25
N ARG A 468 -15.06 10.66 -30.28
CA ARG A 468 -16.01 10.34 -31.36
C ARG A 468 -17.41 10.19 -30.78
N THR A 469 -18.44 10.40 -31.59
CA THR A 469 -19.83 10.38 -31.13
C THR A 469 -20.26 8.97 -30.73
N CYS A 470 -20.90 8.82 -29.56
CA CYS A 470 -21.43 7.56 -29.06
C CYS A 470 -22.62 7.10 -29.90
N LYS A 471 -22.58 5.85 -30.39
CA LYS A 471 -23.60 5.32 -31.31
C LYS A 471 -24.97 5.16 -30.66
N VAL A 472 -25.03 4.64 -29.42
CA VAL A 472 -26.28 4.53 -28.67
C VAL A 472 -26.88 5.91 -28.42
N CYS A 473 -26.07 6.89 -28.00
CA CYS A 473 -26.57 8.26 -27.83
C CYS A 473 -27.14 8.83 -29.14
N SER A 474 -26.48 8.61 -30.27
CA SER A 474 -26.96 9.08 -31.58
C SER A 474 -28.30 8.46 -31.99
N LEU A 475 -28.56 7.20 -31.65
CA LEU A 475 -29.85 6.55 -31.95
C LEU A 475 -30.97 7.16 -31.11
N TYR A 476 -30.72 7.39 -29.83
CA TYR A 476 -31.70 8.00 -28.93
C TYR A 476 -31.91 9.51 -29.12
N THR A 477 -30.98 10.23 -29.77
CA THR A 477 -31.15 11.67 -30.07
C THR A 477 -32.48 11.95 -30.79
N LYS A 478 -32.99 11.00 -31.58
CA LYS A 478 -34.29 11.13 -32.26
C LYS A 478 -35.49 11.05 -31.32
N LEU A 479 -35.37 10.39 -30.17
CA LEU A 479 -36.44 10.24 -29.18
C LEU A 479 -36.39 11.33 -28.10
N ASP A 480 -35.19 11.68 -27.63
CA ASP A 480 -35.02 12.58 -26.48
C ASP A 480 -34.63 14.02 -26.86
N GLY A 481 -34.37 14.29 -28.15
CA GLY A 481 -33.93 15.60 -28.64
C GLY A 481 -32.53 16.03 -28.16
N LYS A 482 -31.80 15.18 -27.42
CA LYS A 482 -30.53 15.53 -26.79
C LYS A 482 -29.37 15.28 -27.73
N LYS A 483 -28.43 16.24 -27.79
CA LYS A 483 -27.19 16.12 -28.57
C LYS A 483 -26.42 14.86 -28.15
N PRO A 484 -25.92 14.06 -29.11
CA PRO A 484 -25.23 12.82 -28.78
C PRO A 484 -23.88 13.13 -28.13
N THR A 485 -23.60 12.42 -27.04
CA THR A 485 -22.33 12.59 -26.30
C THR A 485 -21.17 11.97 -27.08
N THR A 486 -19.98 12.57 -26.96
CA THR A 486 -18.73 12.00 -27.44
C THR A 486 -18.07 11.08 -26.40
N SER A 487 -17.33 10.07 -26.86
CA SER A 487 -16.58 9.12 -26.04
C SER A 487 -15.17 8.92 -26.61
N THR A 488 -14.24 8.56 -25.74
CA THR A 488 -12.90 8.08 -26.11
C THR A 488 -12.83 6.55 -26.16
N TYR A 489 -13.92 5.85 -25.84
CA TYR A 489 -13.98 4.39 -25.78
C TYR A 489 -14.70 3.80 -26.99
N PHE A 490 -14.19 2.70 -27.51
CA PHE A 490 -14.80 1.92 -28.56
C PHE A 490 -14.65 0.40 -28.33
N CYS A 491 -15.53 -0.40 -28.93
CA CYS A 491 -15.43 -1.85 -29.07
C CYS A 491 -14.90 -2.15 -30.48
N GLY A 492 -13.78 -2.86 -30.60
CA GLY A 492 -13.24 -3.30 -31.90
C GLY A 492 -13.88 -4.60 -32.43
N ASP A 493 -14.36 -5.44 -31.52
CA ASP A 493 -14.73 -6.84 -31.78
C ASP A 493 -16.24 -7.03 -32.07
N CYS A 494 -16.95 -5.93 -32.30
CA CYS A 494 -18.39 -5.90 -32.49
C CYS A 494 -18.78 -6.31 -33.92
N ALA A 495 -18.89 -7.62 -34.18
CA ALA A 495 -19.37 -8.16 -35.45
C ALA A 495 -20.92 -8.15 -35.55
N PRO A 496 -21.52 -7.77 -36.69
CA PRO A 496 -20.94 -7.47 -38.01
C PRO A 496 -20.61 -5.98 -38.25
N VAL A 497 -20.72 -5.14 -37.22
CA VAL A 497 -20.71 -3.68 -37.32
C VAL A 497 -19.30 -3.08 -37.38
N GLY A 498 -18.28 -3.83 -36.95
CA GLY A 498 -16.92 -3.35 -36.79
C GLY A 498 -16.77 -2.44 -35.56
N SER A 499 -15.81 -1.52 -35.62
CA SER A 499 -15.51 -0.66 -34.46
C SER A 499 -16.66 0.29 -34.11
N ILE A 500 -17.12 0.23 -32.86
CA ILE A 500 -18.24 1.05 -32.37
C ILE A 500 -17.86 1.86 -31.13
N VAL A 501 -18.17 3.16 -31.15
CA VAL A 501 -17.87 4.10 -30.07
C VAL A 501 -19.04 4.17 -29.09
N LEU A 502 -18.78 3.93 -27.81
CA LEU A 502 -19.80 3.82 -26.76
C LEU A 502 -19.40 4.59 -25.49
N CYS A 503 -20.38 5.16 -24.79
CA CYS A 503 -20.17 5.82 -23.50
C CYS A 503 -20.11 4.79 -22.35
N MET A 504 -19.08 4.91 -21.51
CA MET A 504 -18.89 4.05 -20.31
C MET A 504 -19.53 4.61 -19.04
N ARG A 505 -20.24 5.74 -19.11
CA ARG A 505 -20.95 6.32 -17.96
C ARG A 505 -22.43 5.93 -18.00
N PRO A 506 -23.06 5.62 -16.85
CA PRO A 506 -24.50 5.39 -16.81
C PRO A 506 -25.21 6.66 -17.26
N ARG A 507 -26.01 6.57 -18.32
CA ARG A 507 -26.66 7.74 -18.94
C ARG A 507 -28.15 7.56 -19.14
N ARG A 508 -28.68 6.34 -18.98
CA ARG A 508 -30.09 6.02 -19.24
C ARG A 508 -30.62 5.11 -18.15
N GLN A 509 -31.89 5.29 -17.81
CA GLN A 509 -32.64 4.39 -16.94
C GLN A 509 -33.37 3.40 -17.84
N LEU A 510 -33.05 2.11 -17.72
CA LEU A 510 -33.70 1.03 -18.47
C LEU A 510 -34.01 -0.10 -17.46
N ASN A 511 -35.25 -0.57 -17.45
CA ASN A 511 -35.75 -1.60 -16.53
C ASN A 511 -35.45 -1.27 -15.05
N GLY A 512 -35.69 -0.02 -14.64
CA GLY A 512 -35.51 0.43 -13.24
C GLY A 512 -34.06 0.61 -12.79
N GLY A 513 -33.07 0.51 -13.68
CA GLY A 513 -31.65 0.66 -13.34
C GLY A 513 -30.86 1.56 -14.30
N ALA A 514 -29.86 2.26 -13.78
CA ALA A 514 -28.97 3.11 -14.58
C ALA A 514 -28.01 2.24 -15.42
N ARG A 515 -28.09 2.35 -16.75
CA ARG A 515 -27.27 1.61 -17.71
C ARG A 515 -26.28 2.50 -18.45
N THR A 516 -25.09 1.98 -18.73
CA THR A 516 -24.13 2.60 -19.64
C THR A 516 -24.52 2.33 -21.09
N CYS A 517 -24.08 3.17 -22.02
CA CYS A 517 -24.28 2.88 -23.45
C CYS A 517 -23.53 1.60 -23.89
N TRP A 518 -22.46 1.22 -23.17
CA TRP A 518 -21.77 -0.04 -23.37
C TRP A 518 -22.67 -1.24 -23.08
N ASP A 519 -23.34 -1.24 -21.92
CA ASP A 519 -24.23 -2.34 -21.53
C ASP A 519 -25.46 -2.42 -22.43
N ILE A 520 -26.01 -1.25 -22.81
CA ILE A 520 -27.14 -1.18 -23.74
C ILE A 520 -26.78 -1.84 -25.06
N TRP A 521 -25.59 -1.56 -25.60
CA TRP A 521 -25.18 -2.13 -26.88
C TRP A 521 -24.94 -3.64 -26.82
N HIS A 522 -24.11 -4.10 -25.88
CA HIS A 522 -23.65 -5.50 -25.89
C HIS A 522 -24.65 -6.45 -25.22
N ARG A 523 -25.26 -6.04 -24.10
CA ARG A 523 -26.17 -6.91 -23.35
C ARG A 523 -27.61 -6.73 -23.82
N ASP A 524 -28.10 -5.50 -23.84
CA ASP A 524 -29.52 -5.26 -24.04
C ASP A 524 -29.89 -5.35 -25.53
N TRP A 525 -29.03 -4.86 -26.43
CA TRP A 525 -29.20 -4.94 -27.89
C TRP A 525 -28.46 -6.11 -28.54
N LYS A 526 -27.85 -7.01 -27.76
CA LYS A 526 -27.07 -8.17 -28.24
C LYS A 526 -26.14 -7.82 -29.41
N ASP A 527 -25.20 -6.92 -29.15
CA ASP A 527 -24.23 -6.41 -30.13
C ASP A 527 -24.85 -5.69 -31.33
N GLY A 528 -26.01 -5.06 -31.12
CA GLY A 528 -26.75 -4.34 -32.15
C GLY A 528 -27.68 -5.21 -33.01
N LYS A 529 -27.90 -6.48 -32.62
CA LYS A 529 -28.86 -7.38 -33.30
C LYS A 529 -30.31 -7.15 -32.85
N LEU A 530 -30.52 -6.65 -31.65
CA LEU A 530 -31.84 -6.39 -31.05
C LEU A 530 -32.03 -4.90 -30.74
N ILE A 531 -31.72 -4.03 -31.72
CA ILE A 531 -32.02 -2.60 -31.59
C ILE A 531 -33.54 -2.44 -31.75
N PRO A 532 -34.25 -1.77 -30.82
CA PRO A 532 -35.68 -1.49 -30.93
C PRO A 532 -36.04 -0.83 -32.27
N SER A 533 -37.14 -1.27 -32.88
CA SER A 533 -37.60 -0.78 -34.20
C SER A 533 -37.83 0.73 -34.23
N GLU A 534 -38.25 1.31 -33.11
CA GLU A 534 -38.41 2.75 -32.87
C GLU A 534 -37.11 3.55 -33.06
N LEU A 535 -35.95 2.90 -32.94
CA LEU A 535 -34.62 3.51 -33.09
C LEU A 535 -33.98 3.25 -34.45
N THR A 536 -34.49 2.30 -35.24
CA THR A 536 -33.89 1.86 -36.52
C THR A 536 -34.30 2.71 -37.72
N GLY A 537 -34.19 4.04 -37.61
CA GLY A 537 -34.36 4.97 -38.74
C GLY A 537 -33.02 5.28 -39.42
N SER A 538 -32.53 4.36 -40.26
CA SER A 538 -31.38 4.47 -41.20
C SER A 538 -30.13 5.20 -40.68
N ILE A 539 -29.18 4.45 -40.11
CA ILE A 539 -27.79 4.89 -39.93
C ILE A 539 -26.86 3.92 -40.63
N ARG A 540 -26.01 4.42 -41.55
CA ARG A 540 -24.94 3.63 -42.19
C ARG A 540 -24.01 3.03 -41.12
N MET A 541 -24.04 1.71 -40.96
CA MET A 541 -23.04 0.94 -40.24
C MET A 541 -21.85 0.77 -41.21
N ARG A 542 -20.66 1.25 -40.85
CA ARG A 542 -19.47 0.99 -41.68
C ARG A 542 -19.07 -0.47 -41.46
N LYS A 543 -19.26 -1.34 -42.46
CA LYS A 543 -18.68 -2.68 -42.45
C LYS A 543 -17.16 -2.60 -42.31
N ALA A 544 -16.56 -3.56 -41.61
CA ALA A 544 -15.11 -3.66 -41.50
C ALA A 544 -14.49 -3.89 -42.89
N ASN A 545 -13.48 -3.10 -43.27
CA ASN A 545 -12.69 -3.35 -44.47
C ASN A 545 -11.83 -4.60 -44.23
N THR A 546 -12.11 -5.67 -44.96
CA THR A 546 -11.22 -6.82 -45.10
C THR A 546 -10.22 -6.53 -46.22
N SER A 547 -9.06 -5.95 -45.91
CA SER A 547 -7.95 -5.93 -46.87
C SER A 547 -6.58 -5.76 -46.21
N THR A 548 -5.74 -6.76 -46.47
CA THR A 548 -4.29 -6.68 -46.78
C THR A 548 -3.29 -6.16 -45.74
N SER A 549 -2.35 -7.05 -45.45
CA SER A 549 -1.07 -6.90 -44.74
C SER A 549 -0.27 -5.67 -45.19
N PRO A 550 0.40 -4.93 -44.29
CA PRO A 550 1.31 -3.87 -44.69
C PRO A 550 2.74 -4.41 -44.87
N SER A 551 3.23 -4.35 -46.11
CA SER A 551 4.65 -4.48 -46.46
C SER A 551 5.41 -3.18 -46.21
N VAL A 552 6.71 -3.34 -46.04
CA VAL A 552 7.73 -2.36 -45.64
C VAL A 552 8.13 -1.46 -46.82
N HIS A 553 8.59 -0.23 -46.49
CA HIS A 553 9.33 0.77 -47.29
C HIS A 553 8.54 1.73 -48.21
N ALA A 554 8.58 3.03 -47.87
CA ALA A 554 9.37 4.07 -48.57
C ALA A 554 8.99 5.50 -48.10
N ASN A 555 10.01 6.33 -47.84
CA ASN A 555 9.97 7.81 -47.80
C ASN A 555 10.41 8.32 -49.20
N PRO A 556 10.42 9.63 -49.54
CA PRO A 556 9.73 10.82 -49.00
C PRO A 556 9.14 11.75 -50.11
N THR A 557 8.65 12.93 -49.71
CA THR A 557 8.42 14.17 -50.49
C THR A 557 7.12 14.37 -51.30
N ARG A 558 6.35 15.38 -50.89
CA ARG A 558 5.96 16.51 -51.78
C ARG A 558 5.48 17.71 -50.95
N LYS A 559 6.33 18.74 -50.90
CA LYS A 559 5.97 20.12 -50.54
C LYS A 559 4.90 20.61 -51.52
N ARG A 560 3.86 21.28 -51.02
CA ARG A 560 2.97 22.12 -51.85
C ARG A 560 3.13 23.57 -51.38
N CYS A 561 3.86 24.35 -52.18
CA CYS A 561 3.99 25.79 -52.06
C CYS A 561 2.63 26.46 -52.21
N ARG A 562 2.37 27.48 -51.38
CA ARG A 562 1.43 28.57 -51.68
C ARG A 562 2.24 29.70 -52.31
N THR A 563 1.93 30.05 -53.54
CA THR A 563 2.41 31.24 -54.23
C THR A 563 1.45 32.40 -53.99
N SER A 564 1.98 33.52 -53.50
CA SER A 564 1.37 34.86 -53.53
C SER A 564 2.04 35.69 -54.63
N PRO A 565 1.35 36.62 -55.30
CA PRO A 565 1.89 37.33 -56.45
C PRO A 565 2.53 38.67 -56.05
N SER A 566 3.69 39.00 -56.62
CA SER A 566 4.09 40.40 -56.83
C SER A 566 5.21 40.52 -57.89
N GLN A 567 4.85 41.23 -58.95
CA GLN A 567 5.64 42.19 -59.75
C GLN A 567 6.87 41.71 -60.56
N ARG A 568 6.72 41.87 -61.88
CA ARG A 568 7.76 42.04 -62.90
C ARG A 568 8.37 43.45 -62.82
N VAL A 569 9.68 43.53 -63.01
CA VAL A 569 10.37 44.61 -63.74
C VAL A 569 11.52 43.95 -64.50
N GLY A 570 11.65 44.23 -65.80
CA GLY A 570 12.73 43.76 -66.68
C GLY A 570 12.33 42.63 -67.60
#